data_AF-A0A7X4DNH2-F1
#
_entry.id   AF-A0A7X4DNH2-F1
#
_cell.length_a   1.000
_cell.length_b   1.000
_cell.length_c   1.000
_cell.angle_alpha   90.00
_cell.angle_beta   90.00
_cell.angle_gamma   90.00
#
_symmetry.space_group_name_H-M   'P 1'
#
loop_
_entity.id
_entity.type
_entity.pdbx_description
1 polymer ?
#
loop_
_entity_poly.entity_id
_entity_poly.type
_entity_poly.pdbx_seq_one_letter_code
_entity_poly.pdbx_strand_id
1 'polypeptide(L)'
;MHRKLNIVSGPTPLAVSERMSELLGVELFIKRDDLAGPTFGGNKARQLEYHFGAALSEGADTILITGAVQSNFARLAVAVARAQGMQPIVQLEDRVPGKSNRYRESGNVFLSRLMGAEIMTYPQGEDEA
;
A
#
# COMPACT_ATOMS: atom_id res chain seq x y z
N MET A 1 3.75 -11.61 -22.19
CA MET A 1 4.24 -10.72 -21.13
C MET A 1 3.05 -9.87 -20.70
N HIS A 2 2.62 -9.91 -19.44
CA HIS A 2 1.42 -9.17 -19.00
C HIS A 2 1.64 -7.66 -19.12
N ARG A 3 0.56 -6.93 -19.42
CA ARG A 3 0.57 -5.46 -19.43
C ARG A 3 1.08 -4.96 -18.08
N LYS A 4 1.92 -3.92 -18.08
CA LYS A 4 2.31 -3.20 -16.87
C LYS A 4 1.43 -1.96 -16.73
N LEU A 5 0.82 -1.74 -15.57
CA LEU A 5 0.13 -0.49 -15.26
C LEU A 5 1.16 0.54 -14.78
N ASN A 6 1.19 1.72 -15.38
CA ASN A 6 2.11 2.78 -14.95
C ASN A 6 1.55 3.50 -13.72
N ILE A 7 2.03 3.12 -12.53
CA ILE A 7 1.67 3.72 -11.24
C ILE A 7 2.76 4.68 -10.78
N VAL A 8 4.03 4.35 -11.04
CA VAL A 8 5.18 5.17 -10.65
C VAL A 8 5.72 5.85 -11.90
N SER A 9 5.71 7.18 -11.91
CA SER A 9 6.10 8.00 -13.07
C SER A 9 7.58 7.91 -13.46
N GLY A 10 8.44 7.35 -12.60
CA GLY A 10 9.86 7.17 -12.90
C GLY A 10 10.72 6.67 -11.73
N PRO A 11 12.06 6.79 -11.83
CA PRO A 11 12.95 6.60 -10.70
C PRO A 11 12.64 7.62 -9.61
N THR A 12 12.46 7.17 -8.36
CA THR A 12 12.33 8.10 -7.22
C THR A 12 13.69 8.68 -6.84
N PRO A 13 13.74 9.91 -6.28
CA PRO A 13 14.98 10.61 -5.95
C PRO A 13 15.89 9.85 -4.98
N LEU A 14 17.19 10.06 -5.10
CA LEU A 14 18.19 9.73 -4.09
C LEU A 14 18.55 11.02 -3.34
N ALA A 15 18.16 11.13 -2.08
CA ALA A 15 18.40 12.32 -1.26
C ALA A 15 19.60 12.10 -0.34
N VAL A 16 20.49 13.09 -0.23
CA VAL A 16 21.56 13.08 0.77
C VAL A 16 20.97 13.45 2.13
N SER A 17 21.33 12.71 3.18
CA SER A 17 20.96 13.05 4.56
C SER A 17 22.15 13.70 5.26
N GLU A 18 22.39 14.99 4.97
CA GLU A 18 23.62 15.70 5.40
C GLU A 18 23.86 15.62 6.91
N ARG A 19 22.87 16.04 7.72
CA ARG A 19 23.01 16.03 9.19
C ARG A 19 23.22 14.63 9.78
N MET A 20 22.61 13.61 9.20
CA MET A 20 22.80 12.23 9.64
C MET A 20 24.16 11.69 9.18
N SER A 21 24.61 12.10 7.99
CA SER A 21 25.93 11.76 7.46
C SER A 21 27.04 12.29 8.37
N GLU A 22 26.93 13.56 8.78
CA GLU A 22 27.84 14.18 9.75
C GLU A 22 27.83 13.45 11.09
N LEU A 23 26.64 13.14 11.62
CA LEU A 23 26.49 12.45 12.91
C LEU A 23 27.11 11.05 12.92
N LEU A 24 26.99 10.31 11.81
CA LEU A 24 27.44 8.92 11.69
C LEU A 24 28.86 8.79 11.13
N GLY A 25 29.44 9.87 10.59
CA GLY A 25 30.76 9.84 9.94
C GLY A 25 30.78 9.06 8.62
N VAL A 26 29.64 8.94 7.93
CA VAL A 26 29.48 8.21 6.66
C VAL A 26 28.63 9.02 5.68
N GLU A 27 28.80 8.81 4.36
CA GLU A 27 27.92 9.43 3.37
C GLU A 27 26.59 8.66 3.27
N LEU A 28 25.52 9.21 3.82
CA LEU A 28 24.21 8.55 3.87
C LEU A 28 23.26 9.10 2.79
N PHE A 29 22.82 8.20 1.92
CA PHE A 29 21.78 8.48 0.93
C PHE A 29 20.48 7.74 1.25
N ILE A 30 19.35 8.38 0.92
CA ILE A 30 18.01 7.83 1.09
C ILE A 30 17.32 7.75 -0.27
N LYS A 31 16.98 6.54 -0.71
CA LYS A 31 16.15 6.32 -1.89
C LYS A 31 14.68 6.56 -1.53
N ARG A 32 14.07 7.62 -2.07
CA ARG A 32 12.75 8.14 -1.68
C ARG A 32 11.58 7.38 -2.29
N ASP A 33 11.53 6.07 -2.08
CA ASP A 33 10.42 5.22 -2.53
C ASP A 33 9.10 5.51 -1.79
N ASP A 34 9.11 6.28 -0.70
CA ASP A 34 7.91 6.88 -0.11
C ASP A 34 7.17 7.81 -1.08
N LEU A 35 7.86 8.38 -2.08
CA LEU A 35 7.26 9.21 -3.12
C LEU A 35 6.76 8.40 -4.33
N ALA A 36 6.86 7.06 -4.28
CA ALA A 36 6.47 6.21 -5.40
C ALA A 36 4.95 5.92 -5.36
N GLY A 37 4.20 6.51 -6.30
CA GLY A 37 2.77 6.21 -6.50
C GLY A 37 1.81 7.06 -5.65
N PRO A 38 0.49 6.78 -5.72
CA PRO A 38 -0.54 7.61 -5.09
C PRO A 38 -0.59 7.44 -3.57
N THR A 39 -1.38 8.29 -2.90
CA THR A 39 -1.75 8.17 -1.48
C THR A 39 -0.60 7.96 -0.51
N PHE A 40 0.44 8.81 -0.62
CA PHE A 40 1.71 8.74 0.14
C PHE A 40 2.61 7.56 -0.25
N GLY A 41 2.34 6.93 -1.39
CA GLY A 41 3.23 6.04 -2.09
C GLY A 41 3.79 4.87 -1.27
N GLY A 42 4.98 4.43 -1.66
CA GLY A 42 5.75 3.42 -0.94
C GLY A 42 6.41 2.41 -1.86
N ASN A 43 7.34 1.63 -1.28
CA ASN A 43 8.11 0.61 -1.98
C ASN A 43 7.25 -0.41 -2.76
N LYS A 44 6.00 -0.66 -2.34
CA LYS A 44 5.10 -1.61 -3.02
C LYS A 44 4.42 -1.08 -4.28
N ALA A 45 4.51 0.21 -4.58
CA ALA A 45 3.89 0.77 -5.79
C ALA A 45 4.38 0.08 -7.06
N ARG A 46 5.69 -0.18 -7.14
CA ARG A 46 6.32 -0.86 -8.29
C ARG A 46 5.83 -2.29 -8.47
N GLN A 47 5.54 -2.99 -7.37
CA GLN A 47 4.98 -4.35 -7.42
C GLN A 47 3.55 -4.34 -7.96
N LEU A 48 2.75 -3.37 -7.53
CA LEU A 48 1.35 -3.24 -7.98
C LEU A 48 1.22 -2.99 -9.48
N GLU A 49 2.22 -2.37 -10.12
CA GLU A 49 2.23 -2.15 -11.57
C GLU A 49 2.05 -3.47 -12.35
N TYR A 50 2.62 -4.55 -11.84
CA TYR A 50 2.52 -5.88 -12.45
C TYR A 50 1.22 -6.58 -12.09
N HIS A 51 0.83 -6.54 -10.81
CA HIS A 51 -0.39 -7.20 -10.33
C HIS A 51 -1.65 -6.64 -10.98
N PHE A 52 -1.81 -5.31 -10.96
CA PHE A 52 -2.95 -4.68 -11.61
C PHE A 52 -2.89 -4.80 -13.13
N GLY A 53 -1.70 -4.73 -13.70
CA GLY A 53 -1.53 -4.90 -15.12
C GLY A 53 -1.99 -6.28 -15.63
N ALA A 54 -1.70 -7.34 -14.87
CA ALA A 54 -2.22 -8.68 -15.12
C ALA A 54 -3.74 -8.75 -14.90
N ALA A 55 -4.25 -8.29 -13.74
CA ALA A 55 -5.67 -8.32 -13.41
C ALA A 55 -6.55 -7.60 -14.44
N LEU A 56 -6.12 -6.41 -14.90
CA LEU A 56 -6.81 -5.66 -15.95
C LEU A 56 -6.77 -6.36 -17.31
N SER A 57 -5.70 -7.13 -17.60
CA SER A 57 -5.61 -7.91 -18.84
C SER A 57 -6.60 -9.08 -18.84
N GLU A 58 -6.96 -9.59 -17.65
CA GLU A 58 -7.95 -10.65 -17.45
C GLU A 58 -9.38 -10.10 -17.31
N GLY A 59 -9.56 -8.78 -17.35
CA GLY A 59 -10.87 -8.15 -17.20
C GLY A 59 -11.42 -8.19 -15.77
N ALA A 60 -10.56 -8.34 -14.76
CA ALA A 60 -10.97 -8.28 -13.37
C ALA A 60 -11.61 -6.90 -13.05
N ASP A 61 -12.68 -6.93 -12.27
CA ASP A 61 -13.40 -5.73 -11.80
C ASP A 61 -13.20 -5.47 -10.31
N THR A 62 -12.60 -6.42 -9.58
CA THR A 62 -12.51 -6.44 -8.13
C THR A 62 -11.14 -6.92 -7.72
N ILE A 63 -10.62 -6.37 -6.62
CA ILE A 63 -9.44 -6.91 -5.93
C ILE A 63 -9.80 -7.30 -4.50
N LEU A 64 -9.21 -8.39 -4.03
CA LEU A 64 -9.23 -8.80 -2.63
C LEU A 64 -7.81 -8.67 -2.07
N ILE A 65 -7.66 -7.93 -0.98
CA ILE A 65 -6.37 -7.67 -0.35
C ILE A 65 -6.44 -8.03 1.13
N THR A 66 -5.52 -8.89 1.57
CA THR A 66 -5.35 -9.19 3.00
C THR A 66 -4.18 -8.41 3.59
N GLY A 67 -4.33 -7.90 4.81
CA GLY A 67 -3.24 -7.23 5.50
C GLY A 67 -3.55 -6.84 6.94
N ALA A 68 -2.53 -6.35 7.65
CA ALA A 68 -2.75 -5.80 8.99
C ALA A 68 -3.57 -4.51 8.93
N VAL A 69 -4.23 -4.16 10.05
CA VAL A 69 -5.06 -2.95 10.21
C VAL A 69 -4.45 -1.67 9.60
N GLN A 70 -3.15 -1.43 9.80
CA GLN A 70 -2.45 -0.23 9.28
C GLN A 70 -1.60 -0.50 8.02
N SER A 71 -2.00 -1.46 7.19
CA SER A 71 -1.24 -1.86 5.99
C SER A 71 -1.09 -0.73 4.97
N ASN A 72 0.16 -0.27 4.77
CA ASN A 72 0.52 0.66 3.69
C ASN A 72 0.23 0.07 2.29
N PHE A 73 0.42 -1.25 2.16
CA PHE A 73 0.16 -1.97 0.92
C PHE A 73 -1.33 -1.94 0.56
N ALA A 74 -2.21 -2.26 1.52
CA ALA A 74 -3.64 -2.28 1.29
C ALA A 74 -4.15 -0.88 0.90
N ARG A 75 -3.74 0.16 1.64
CA ARG A 75 -4.10 1.56 1.29
C ARG A 75 -3.65 1.92 -0.13
N LEU A 76 -2.43 1.56 -0.52
CA LEU A 76 -1.92 1.85 -1.85
C LEU A 76 -2.69 1.08 -2.94
N ALA A 77 -2.98 -0.20 -2.71
CA ALA A 77 -3.73 -1.04 -3.65
C ALA A 77 -5.17 -0.56 -3.81
N VAL A 78 -5.84 -0.14 -2.72
CA VAL A 78 -7.18 0.49 -2.78
C VAL A 78 -7.16 1.72 -3.68
N ALA A 79 -6.15 2.59 -3.53
CA ALA A 79 -6.02 3.80 -4.34
C ALA A 79 -5.88 3.48 -5.82
N VAL A 80 -5.05 2.49 -6.15
CA VAL A 80 -4.84 2.04 -7.53
C VAL A 80 -6.11 1.40 -8.10
N ALA A 81 -6.79 0.53 -7.34
CA ALA A 81 -8.04 -0.09 -7.77
C ALA A 81 -9.11 0.94 -8.13
N ARG A 82 -9.33 1.91 -7.24
CA ARG A 82 -10.30 2.98 -7.48
C ARG A 82 -9.93 3.84 -8.69
N ALA A 83 -8.65 4.13 -8.89
CA ALA A 83 -8.18 4.84 -10.08
C ALA A 83 -8.41 4.06 -11.39
N GLN A 84 -8.53 2.73 -11.33
CA GLN A 84 -8.82 1.87 -12.47
C GLN A 84 -10.30 1.47 -12.58
N GLY A 85 -11.18 2.01 -11.71
CA GLY A 85 -12.60 1.66 -11.70
C GLY A 85 -12.93 0.29 -11.09
N MET A 86 -11.97 -0.33 -10.39
CA MET A 86 -12.17 -1.62 -9.72
C MET A 86 -12.74 -1.44 -8.30
N GLN A 87 -13.47 -2.43 -7.81
CA GLN A 87 -13.92 -2.53 -6.42
C GLN A 87 -12.80 -3.11 -5.53
N PRO A 88 -12.35 -2.40 -4.48
CA PRO A 88 -11.41 -2.97 -3.52
C PRO A 88 -12.12 -3.53 -2.29
N ILE A 89 -11.85 -4.80 -2.00
CA ILE A 89 -12.20 -5.48 -0.75
C ILE A 89 -10.92 -5.69 0.04
N VAL A 90 -10.93 -5.28 1.31
CA VAL A 90 -9.77 -5.37 2.21
C VAL A 90 -10.13 -6.21 3.42
N GLN A 91 -9.44 -7.34 3.56
CA GLN A 91 -9.47 -8.19 4.74
C GLN A 91 -8.38 -7.74 5.72
N LEU A 92 -8.80 -7.23 6.87
CA LEU A 92 -7.91 -6.75 7.92
C LEU A 92 -7.78 -7.77 9.04
N GLU A 93 -6.53 -8.15 9.32
CA GLU A 93 -6.18 -8.98 10.46
C GLU A 93 -5.69 -8.12 11.63
N ASP A 94 -6.20 -8.39 12.83
CA ASP A 94 -5.71 -7.77 14.06
C ASP A 94 -4.42 -8.43 14.55
N ARG A 95 -3.33 -8.23 13.79
CA ARG A 95 -2.02 -8.83 14.06
C ARG A 95 -1.27 -8.22 15.25
N VAL A 96 -1.80 -7.15 15.85
CA VAL A 96 -1.10 -6.43 16.94
C VAL A 96 -2.04 -6.27 18.14
N PRO A 97 -1.84 -7.04 19.22
CA PRO A 97 -2.74 -7.04 20.36
C PRO A 97 -2.71 -5.71 21.13
N GLY A 98 -3.78 -5.44 21.88
CA GLY A 98 -3.87 -4.31 22.81
C GLY A 98 -3.95 -2.93 22.17
N LYS A 99 -4.24 -2.85 20.86
CA LYS A 99 -4.38 -1.57 20.17
C LYS A 99 -5.70 -0.89 20.46
N SER A 100 -5.69 0.44 20.46
CA SER A 100 -6.86 1.29 20.74
C SER A 100 -7.80 1.40 19.53
N ASN A 101 -9.00 1.93 19.74
CA ASN A 101 -9.93 2.23 18.64
C ASN A 101 -9.32 3.21 17.62
N ARG A 102 -8.52 4.19 18.08
CA ARG A 102 -7.80 5.10 17.17
C ARG A 102 -6.89 4.34 16.20
N TYR A 103 -6.28 3.23 16.59
CA TYR A 103 -5.48 2.41 15.68
C TYR A 103 -6.34 1.74 14.58
N ARG A 104 -7.61 1.40 14.86
CA ARG A 104 -8.54 0.75 13.92
C ARG A 104 -9.35 1.74 13.07
N GLU A 105 -9.30 3.03 13.41
CA GLU A 105 -10.16 4.07 12.82
C GLU A 105 -9.40 5.23 12.17
N SER A 106 -8.07 5.28 12.30
CA SER A 106 -7.23 6.34 11.73
C SER A 106 -6.19 5.82 10.73
N GLY A 107 -5.36 6.69 10.16
CA GLY A 107 -4.24 6.28 9.33
C GLY A 107 -4.68 5.56 8.05
N ASN A 108 -3.98 4.47 7.70
CA ASN A 108 -4.17 3.75 6.45
C ASN A 108 -5.57 3.14 6.31
N VAL A 109 -6.13 2.57 7.39
CA VAL A 109 -7.50 2.02 7.35
C VAL A 109 -8.53 3.12 7.12
N PHE A 110 -8.36 4.30 7.73
CA PHE A 110 -9.21 5.45 7.48
C PHE A 110 -9.15 5.90 6.02
N LEU A 111 -7.94 6.03 5.47
CA LEU A 111 -7.74 6.40 4.06
C LEU A 111 -8.37 5.37 3.11
N SER A 112 -8.24 4.06 3.41
CA SER A 112 -8.91 3.01 2.63
C SER A 112 -10.43 3.16 2.64
N ARG A 113 -11.04 3.42 3.80
CA ARG A 113 -12.49 3.69 3.91
C ARG A 113 -12.90 4.93 3.13
N LEU A 114 -12.11 6.00 3.22
CA LEU A 114 -12.37 7.25 2.51
C LEU A 114 -12.35 7.08 0.99
N MET A 115 -11.50 6.17 0.48
CA MET A 115 -11.48 5.76 -0.93
C MET A 115 -12.58 4.73 -1.27
N GLY A 116 -13.43 4.39 -0.31
CA GLY A 116 -14.57 3.49 -0.51
C GLY A 116 -14.22 2.00 -0.48
N ALA A 117 -13.10 1.59 0.10
CA ALA A 117 -12.84 0.16 0.28
C ALA A 117 -13.91 -0.50 1.15
N GLU A 118 -14.37 -1.68 0.75
CA GLU A 118 -15.11 -2.57 1.64
C GLU A 118 -14.09 -3.22 2.59
N ILE A 119 -14.36 -3.16 3.89
CA ILE A 119 -13.41 -3.64 4.92
C ILE A 119 -14.06 -4.72 5.76
N MET A 120 -13.43 -5.88 5.77
CA MET A 120 -13.76 -7.02 6.62
C MET A 120 -12.68 -7.21 7.68
N THR A 121 -13.04 -7.64 8.88
CA THR A 121 -12.09 -7.83 9.98
C THR A 121 -12.22 -9.23 10.56
N TYR A 122 -11.09 -9.89 10.79
CA TYR A 122 -11.06 -11.26 11.30
C TYR A 122 -10.13 -11.40 12.50
N PRO A 123 -10.47 -12.27 13.48
CA PRO A 123 -9.56 -12.63 14.56
C PRO A 123 -8.28 -13.27 14.04
N GLN A 124 -7.16 -13.07 14.75
CA GLN A 124 -5.89 -13.69 14.38
C GLN A 124 -6.01 -15.23 14.41
N GLY A 125 -5.66 -15.89 13.31
CA GLY A 125 -5.63 -17.36 13.22
C GLY A 125 -6.94 -18.03 12.78
N GLU A 126 -7.99 -17.26 12.50
CA GLU A 126 -9.24 -17.78 11.91
C GLU A 126 -9.29 -17.73 10.37
N ASP A 127 -8.20 -17.38 9.68
CA ASP A 127 -8.20 -17.31 8.21
C ASP A 127 -6.88 -17.70 7.55
N GLU A 128 -6.92 -18.81 6.79
CA GLU A 128 -6.51 -18.94 5.38
C GLU A 128 -7.26 -20.17 4.81
N ALA A 129 -8.56 -20.04 4.50
CA ALA A 129 -9.31 -21.05 3.74
C ALA A 129 -10.33 -20.39 2.80
#